data_AF-A0A523TS76-F1
#
_entry.id   AF-A0A523TS76-F1
#
_cell.length_a   1.000
_cell.length_b   1.000
_cell.length_c   1.000
_cell.angle_alpha   90.00
_cell.angle_beta   90.00
_cell.angle_gamma   90.00
#
_symmetry.space_group_name_H-M   'P 1'
#
loop_
_entity.id
_entity.type
_entity.pdbx_description
1 polymer ?
#
loop_
_entity_poly.entity_id
_entity_poly.type
_entity_poly.pdbx_seq_one_letter_code
_entity_poly.pdbx_strand_id
1 'polypeptide(L)'
;MFNKKIHFVEKLLWAGLMYCGWLAIGMMSKYIAWDDRIIDISRDMANARTKQIIMASVGYAVLLIWKILSEFLDGFPWNIMKNIPYWYFGILIVTGIFIHFSMESTLMIAGIRPIDWEVLAVNSLLEFNTGIPILFGLWTAFNWNDYISKSPTKTEETETSIAQPQEKLFAE
;
A
#
# COMPACT_ATOMS: atom_id res chain seq x y z
N MET A 1 9.67 -8.20 8.53
CA MET A 1 8.81 -7.02 8.76
C MET A 1 7.34 -7.37 8.64
N PHE A 2 6.91 -8.09 7.60
CA PHE A 2 5.54 -8.65 7.43
C PHE A 2 5.08 -9.70 8.47
N ASN A 3 5.84 -9.90 9.55
CA ASN A 3 5.65 -11.01 10.49
C ASN A 3 5.92 -10.62 11.95
N LYS A 4 5.82 -9.32 12.30
CA LYS A 4 5.66 -8.98 13.71
C LYS A 4 4.22 -9.35 14.06
N LYS A 5 4.04 -10.41 14.86
CA LYS A 5 2.74 -10.83 15.37
C LYS A 5 2.23 -9.78 16.36
N ILE A 6 1.77 -8.64 15.85
CA ILE A 6 1.02 -7.65 16.63
C ILE A 6 -0.31 -8.32 16.98
N HIS A 7 -0.67 -8.28 18.26
CA HIS A 7 -1.90 -8.91 18.74
C HIS A 7 -3.11 -8.23 18.06
N PHE A 8 -4.15 -8.99 17.72
CA PHE A 8 -5.33 -8.44 17.04
C PHE A 8 -5.96 -7.28 17.81
N VAL A 9 -6.03 -7.41 19.14
CA VAL A 9 -6.53 -6.38 20.06
C VAL A 9 -5.71 -5.09 19.95
N GLU A 10 -4.39 -5.18 19.86
CA GLU A 10 -3.51 -4.02 19.73
C GLU A 10 -3.75 -3.29 18.39
N LYS A 11 -3.93 -4.03 17.30
CA LYS A 11 -4.30 -3.44 16.00
C LYS A 11 -5.61 -2.69 16.06
N LEU A 12 -6.61 -3.28 16.72
CA LEU A 12 -7.93 -2.68 16.87
C LEU A 12 -7.88 -1.42 17.74
N LEU A 13 -7.08 -1.43 18.82
CA LEU A 13 -6.84 -0.26 19.66
C LEU A 13 -6.19 0.88 18.88
N TRP A 14 -5.15 0.61 18.09
CA TRP A 14 -4.51 1.64 17.26
C TRP A 14 -5.44 2.17 16.17
N ALA A 15 -6.19 1.30 15.49
CA ALA A 15 -7.16 1.71 14.49
C ALA A 15 -8.28 2.58 15.12
N GLY A 16 -8.80 2.17 16.28
CA GLY A 16 -9.81 2.90 17.04
C GLY A 16 -9.30 4.25 17.54
N LEU A 17 -8.08 4.29 18.08
CA LEU A 17 -7.44 5.54 18.53
C LEU A 17 -7.34 6.54 17.39
N MET A 18 -6.85 6.10 16.22
CA MET A 18 -6.73 6.95 15.04
C MET A 18 -8.10 7.43 14.53
N TYR A 19 -9.08 6.54 14.46
CA TYR A 19 -10.45 6.87 14.05
C TYR A 19 -11.10 7.89 15.00
N CYS A 20 -11.09 7.61 16.30
CA CYS A 20 -11.67 8.47 17.31
C CYS A 20 -10.93 9.80 17.44
N GLY A 21 -9.60 9.81 17.32
CA GLY A 21 -8.81 11.04 17.31
C GLY A 21 -9.19 11.95 16.14
N TRP A 22 -9.34 11.37 14.95
CA TRP A 22 -9.78 12.13 13.78
C TRP A 22 -11.22 12.64 13.91
N LEU A 23 -12.13 11.79 14.41
CA LEU A 23 -13.52 12.19 14.69
C LEU A 23 -13.59 13.31 15.73
N ALA A 24 -12.78 13.24 16.79
CA ALA A 24 -12.76 14.24 17.85
C ALA A 24 -12.36 15.62 17.30
N ILE A 25 -11.41 15.69 16.37
CA ILE A 25 -11.02 16.94 15.69
C ILE A 25 -12.20 17.51 14.89
N GLY A 26 -12.90 16.68 14.10
CA GLY A 26 -14.07 17.12 13.34
C GLY A 26 -15.24 17.55 14.21
N MET A 27 -15.42 16.92 15.38
CA MET A 27 -16.42 17.36 16.35
C MET A 27 -16.01 18.67 17.02
N MET A 28 -14.74 18.82 17.40
CA MET A 28 -14.21 20.02 18.03
C MET A 28 -14.32 21.25 17.12
N SER A 29 -14.13 21.09 15.80
CA SER A 29 -14.27 22.20 14.84
C SER A 29 -15.70 22.77 14.76
N LYS A 30 -16.72 22.01 15.19
CA LYS A 30 -18.10 22.53 15.27
C LYS A 30 -18.32 23.47 16.46
N TYR A 31 -17.57 23.28 17.54
CA TYR A 31 -17.78 24.02 18.78
C TYR A 31 -16.85 25.24 18.91
N ILE A 32 -15.83 25.35 18.06
CA ILE A 32 -14.84 26.43 18.06
C ILE A 32 -14.89 27.14 16.71
N ALA A 33 -15.59 28.27 16.66
CA ALA A 33 -15.63 29.15 15.49
C ALA A 33 -14.49 30.16 15.56
N TRP A 34 -13.50 30.03 14.66
CA TRP A 34 -12.41 31.01 14.52
C TRP A 34 -12.70 32.06 13.44
N ASP A 35 -13.37 31.67 12.35
CA ASP A 35 -13.79 32.55 11.25
C ASP A 35 -15.01 31.94 10.55
N ASP A 36 -16.12 32.70 10.45
CA ASP A 36 -17.41 32.25 9.92
C ASP A 36 -17.70 32.79 8.51
N ARG A 37 -16.66 33.13 7.76
CA ARG A 37 -16.81 33.55 6.36
C ARG A 37 -17.42 32.43 5.52
N ILE A 38 -18.45 32.78 4.76
CA ILE A 38 -19.05 31.88 3.77
C ILE A 38 -18.12 31.82 2.56
N ILE A 39 -17.47 30.67 2.37
CA ILE A 39 -16.68 30.38 1.18
C ILE A 39 -17.54 29.53 0.26
N ASP A 40 -17.93 30.10 -0.89
CA ASP A 40 -18.65 29.37 -1.92
C ASP A 40 -17.65 28.64 -2.82
N ILE A 41 -17.73 27.30 -2.85
CA ILE A 41 -16.78 26.45 -3.58
C ILE A 41 -17.57 25.61 -4.58
N SER A 42 -17.53 26.02 -5.85
CA SER A 42 -18.01 25.19 -6.95
C SER A 42 -16.89 24.30 -7.49
N ARG A 43 -17.18 23.01 -7.71
CA ARG A 43 -16.21 22.03 -8.23
C ARG A 43 -16.84 21.20 -9.33
N ASP A 44 -16.18 21.13 -10.49
CA ASP A 44 -16.49 20.13 -11.52
C ASP A 44 -15.83 18.80 -11.14
N MET A 45 -16.66 17.84 -10.71
CA MET A 45 -16.21 16.53 -10.25
C MET A 45 -16.19 15.48 -11.36
N ALA A 46 -16.85 15.71 -12.50
CA ALA A 46 -16.98 14.71 -13.56
C ALA A 46 -15.62 14.44 -14.22
N ASN A 47 -14.93 15.50 -14.63
CA ASN A 47 -13.60 15.39 -15.23
C ASN A 47 -12.52 14.94 -14.23
N ALA A 48 -12.68 15.27 -12.95
CA ALA A 48 -11.77 14.87 -11.89
C ALA A 48 -11.81 13.35 -11.64
N ARG A 49 -13.01 12.75 -11.63
CA ARG A 49 -13.20 11.32 -11.37
C ARG A 49 -12.51 10.45 -12.43
N THR A 50 -12.65 10.79 -13.71
CA THR A 50 -11.97 10.05 -14.80
C THR A 50 -10.45 10.09 -14.65
N LYS A 51 -9.89 11.25 -14.30
CA LYS A 51 -8.44 11.40 -14.06
C LYS A 51 -7.96 10.56 -12.88
N GLN A 52 -8.73 10.49 -11.80
CA GLN A 52 -8.41 9.66 -10.63
C GLN A 52 -8.38 8.17 -10.97
N ILE A 53 -9.37 7.67 -11.74
CA ILE A 53 -9.41 6.27 -12.17
C ILE A 53 -8.16 5.93 -12.99
N ILE A 54 -7.81 6.78 -13.95
CA ILE A 54 -6.62 6.59 -14.79
C ILE A 54 -5.36 6.59 -13.93
N MET A 55 -5.21 7.57 -13.03
CA MET A 55 -4.04 7.68 -12.17
C MET A 55 -3.88 6.47 -11.23
N ALA A 56 -4.96 6.02 -10.58
CA ALA A 56 -4.94 4.83 -9.74
C ALA A 56 -4.56 3.58 -10.56
N SER A 57 -5.20 3.40 -11.71
CA SER A 57 -4.94 2.26 -12.60
C SER A 57 -3.48 2.23 -13.08
N VAL A 58 -2.95 3.38 -13.52
CA VAL A 58 -1.55 3.51 -13.94
C VAL A 58 -0.60 3.27 -12.77
N GLY A 59 -0.88 3.81 -11.58
CA GLY A 59 -0.03 3.62 -10.39
C GLY A 59 0.10 2.14 -10.03
N TYR A 60 -1.01 1.40 -9.95
CA TYR A 60 -0.98 -0.03 -9.68
C TYR A 60 -0.36 -0.84 -10.81
N ALA A 61 -0.60 -0.46 -12.08
CA ALA A 61 0.04 -1.10 -13.23
C ALA A 61 1.57 -0.94 -13.19
N VAL A 62 2.09 0.24 -12.85
CA VAL A 62 3.52 0.48 -12.69
C VAL A 62 4.13 -0.41 -11.61
N LEU A 63 3.45 -0.58 -10.47
CA LEU A 63 3.93 -1.48 -9.42
C LEU A 63 3.96 -2.95 -9.86
N LEU A 64 2.93 -3.41 -10.58
CA LEU A 64 2.89 -4.77 -11.12
C LEU A 64 3.96 -5.01 -12.18
N ILE A 65 4.16 -4.05 -13.09
CA ILE A 65 5.20 -4.10 -14.11
C ILE A 65 6.58 -4.14 -13.44
N TRP A 66 6.84 -3.26 -12.46
CA TRP A 66 8.10 -3.26 -11.72
C TRP A 66 8.35 -4.61 -11.03
N LYS A 67 7.30 -5.24 -10.47
CA LYS A 67 7.42 -6.59 -9.93
C LYS A 67 7.79 -7.63 -10.99
N ILE A 68 7.07 -7.66 -12.11
CA ILE A 68 7.34 -8.62 -13.19
C ILE A 68 8.76 -8.46 -13.75
N LEU A 69 9.23 -7.22 -13.94
CA LEU A 69 10.60 -6.94 -14.38
C LEU A 69 11.63 -7.42 -13.36
N SER A 70 11.36 -7.25 -12.06
CA SER A 70 12.25 -7.72 -10.99
C SER A 70 12.34 -9.26 -10.94
N GLU A 71 11.26 -9.97 -11.27
CA GLU A 71 11.26 -11.43 -11.35
C GLU A 71 11.99 -11.96 -12.60
N PHE A 72 11.90 -11.26 -13.73
CA PHE A 72 12.45 -11.71 -15.01
C PHE A 72 13.91 -11.31 -15.25
N LEU A 73 14.34 -10.13 -14.77
CA LEU A 73 15.71 -9.64 -14.95
C LEU A 73 16.53 -9.86 -13.67
N ASP A 74 17.34 -10.93 -13.65
CA ASP A 74 18.21 -11.27 -12.51
C ASP A 74 19.29 -10.21 -12.18
N GLY A 75 19.45 -9.17 -13.01
CA GLY A 75 20.35 -8.03 -12.79
C GLY A 75 19.66 -6.66 -12.68
N PHE A 76 18.33 -6.60 -12.51
CA PHE A 76 17.61 -5.33 -12.46
C PHE A 76 18.01 -4.52 -11.21
N PRO A 77 18.49 -3.27 -11.36
CA PRO A 77 18.63 -2.37 -10.22
C PRO A 77 17.20 -2.12 -9.71
N TRP A 78 16.91 -2.35 -8.43
CA TRP A 78 15.54 -2.43 -7.88
C TRP A 78 14.85 -3.81 -7.82
N ASN A 79 15.61 -4.90 -7.63
CA ASN A 79 15.06 -6.26 -7.37
C ASN A 79 14.37 -6.48 -5.99
N ILE A 80 13.86 -5.41 -5.38
CA ILE A 80 13.16 -5.46 -4.09
C ILE A 80 11.79 -6.13 -4.18
N MET A 81 11.12 -5.93 -5.32
CA MET A 81 9.76 -6.39 -5.53
C MET A 81 9.64 -7.93 -5.62
N LYS A 82 10.74 -8.65 -5.88
CA LYS A 82 10.76 -10.11 -6.04
C LYS A 82 10.26 -10.87 -4.80
N ASN A 83 10.52 -10.33 -3.62
CA ASN A 83 10.12 -10.97 -2.35
C ASN A 83 8.69 -10.63 -1.92
N ILE A 84 7.97 -9.76 -2.65
CA ILE A 84 6.66 -9.26 -2.27
C ILE A 84 5.59 -10.14 -2.94
N PRO A 85 4.69 -10.80 -2.20
CA PRO A 85 3.72 -11.69 -2.80
C PRO A 85 2.60 -10.91 -3.53
N TYR A 86 2.03 -11.47 -4.60
CA TYR A 86 1.03 -10.78 -5.45
C TYR A 86 -0.24 -10.37 -4.68
N TRP A 87 -0.66 -11.16 -3.69
CA TRP A 87 -1.83 -10.83 -2.86
C TRP A 87 -1.64 -9.54 -2.04
N TYR A 88 -0.40 -9.10 -1.82
CA TYR A 88 -0.09 -7.87 -1.10
C TYR A 88 -0.63 -6.62 -1.81
N PHE A 89 -0.67 -6.61 -3.15
CA PHE A 89 -1.30 -5.51 -3.90
C PHE A 89 -2.80 -5.42 -3.62
N GLY A 90 -3.48 -6.54 -3.38
CA GLY A 90 -4.86 -6.56 -2.91
C GLY A 90 -5.02 -5.91 -1.53
N ILE A 91 -4.08 -6.17 -0.61
CA ILE A 91 -4.07 -5.49 0.71
C ILE A 91 -3.92 -3.99 0.53
N LEU A 92 -3.04 -3.53 -0.36
CA LEU A 92 -2.82 -2.10 -0.61
C LEU A 92 -4.12 -1.40 -1.04
N ILE A 93 -4.86 -2.01 -1.96
CA ILE A 93 -6.15 -1.48 -2.42
C ILE A 93 -7.16 -1.42 -1.26
N VAL A 94 -7.31 -2.52 -0.52
CA VAL A 94 -8.24 -2.59 0.61
C VAL A 94 -7.87 -1.57 1.70
N THR A 95 -6.58 -1.42 1.98
CA THR A 95 -6.08 -0.44 2.94
C THR A 95 -6.43 0.98 2.50
N GLY A 96 -6.26 1.31 1.23
CA GLY A 96 -6.64 2.61 0.70
C GLY A 96 -8.13 2.90 0.84
N ILE A 97 -8.98 1.90 0.59
CA ILE A 97 -10.44 1.99 0.77
C ILE A 97 -10.78 2.33 2.22
N PHE A 98 -10.24 1.58 3.18
CA PHE A 98 -10.58 1.76 4.59
C PHE A 98 -10.04 3.07 5.18
N ILE A 99 -8.85 3.52 4.77
CA ILE A 99 -8.30 4.78 5.25
C ILE A 99 -9.18 5.95 4.81
N HIS A 100 -9.56 5.99 3.53
CA HIS A 100 -10.40 7.09 3.04
C HIS A 100 -11.83 6.98 3.58
N PHE A 101 -12.39 5.77 3.61
CA PHE A 101 -13.69 5.55 4.26
C PHE A 101 -13.69 6.04 5.72
N SER A 102 -12.62 5.79 6.47
CA SER A 102 -12.44 6.32 7.82
C SER A 102 -12.45 7.85 7.84
N MET A 103 -11.72 8.50 6.93
CA MET A 103 -11.68 9.96 6.82
C MET A 103 -13.05 10.56 6.44
N GLU A 104 -13.73 9.97 5.46
CA GLU A 104 -14.99 10.48 4.95
C GLU A 104 -16.13 10.25 5.96
N SER A 105 -16.18 9.07 6.57
CA SER A 105 -17.21 8.74 7.57
C SER A 105 -17.12 9.64 8.80
N THR A 106 -15.91 9.96 9.25
CA THR A 106 -15.73 10.87 10.40
C THR A 106 -16.16 12.31 10.09
N LEU A 107 -15.90 12.81 8.88
CA LEU A 107 -16.39 14.12 8.42
C LEU A 107 -17.92 14.15 8.27
N MET A 108 -18.50 13.04 7.80
CA MET A 108 -19.94 12.87 7.66
C MET A 108 -20.63 12.82 9.04
N ILE A 109 -20.09 12.05 10.00
CA ILE A 109 -20.59 12.00 11.39
C ILE A 109 -20.43 13.36 12.07
N ALA A 110 -19.28 14.01 11.84
CA ALA A 110 -19.07 15.38 12.28
C ALA A 110 -19.95 16.38 11.55
N GLY A 111 -20.79 16.00 10.57
CA GLY A 111 -21.72 16.89 9.87
C GLY A 111 -21.06 18.07 9.16
N ILE A 112 -19.77 17.95 8.82
CA ILE A 112 -19.02 18.93 8.04
C ILE A 112 -19.32 18.72 6.54
N ARG A 113 -19.56 17.46 6.15
CA ARG A 113 -19.83 17.06 4.76
C ARG A 113 -21.26 16.51 4.64
N PRO A 114 -22.00 16.80 3.55
CA PRO A 114 -23.32 16.23 3.32
C PRO A 114 -23.27 14.70 3.20
N ILE A 115 -24.35 14.05 3.62
CA ILE A 115 -24.51 12.59 3.53
C ILE A 115 -24.83 12.25 2.07
N ASP A 116 -23.81 11.84 1.32
CA ASP A 116 -23.94 11.32 -0.04
C ASP A 116 -23.17 10.00 -0.15
N TRP A 117 -23.93 8.92 -0.37
CA TRP A 117 -23.39 7.57 -0.47
C TRP A 117 -22.58 7.30 -1.74
N GLU A 118 -22.90 7.97 -2.84
CA GLU A 118 -22.11 7.83 -4.05
C GLU A 118 -20.74 8.49 -3.86
N VAL A 119 -20.74 9.68 -3.27
CA VAL A 119 -19.50 10.42 -2.93
C VAL A 119 -18.67 9.59 -1.96
N LEU A 120 -19.29 9.03 -0.92
CA LEU A 120 -18.56 8.22 0.06
C LEU A 120 -17.96 6.97 -0.58
N ALA A 121 -18.74 6.19 -1.33
CA ALA A 121 -18.26 4.95 -1.93
C ALA A 121 -17.17 5.21 -2.98
N VAL A 122 -17.38 6.19 -3.86
CA VAL A 122 -16.47 6.43 -4.97
C VAL A 122 -15.19 7.14 -4.52
N ASN A 123 -15.27 8.10 -3.59
CA ASN A 123 -14.07 8.71 -3.02
C ASN A 123 -13.27 7.69 -2.22
N SER A 124 -13.95 6.85 -1.43
CA SER A 124 -13.28 5.79 -0.68
C SER A 124 -12.55 4.82 -1.61
N LEU A 125 -13.19 4.45 -2.73
CA LEU A 125 -12.61 3.51 -3.67
C LEU A 125 -11.44 4.09 -4.48
N LEU A 126 -11.52 5.35 -4.89
CA LEU A 126 -10.59 5.90 -5.88
C LEU A 126 -9.59 6.88 -5.30
N GLU A 127 -10.04 7.85 -4.52
CA GLU A 127 -9.27 9.06 -4.26
C GLU A 127 -7.99 8.78 -3.46
N PHE A 128 -8.04 7.90 -2.46
CA PHE A 128 -6.83 7.53 -1.70
C PHE A 128 -6.03 6.42 -2.37
N ASN A 129 -6.71 5.59 -3.18
CA ASN A 129 -6.04 4.57 -3.98
C ASN A 129 -5.17 5.16 -5.10
N THR A 130 -5.32 6.44 -5.46
CA THR A 130 -4.35 7.14 -6.32
C THR A 130 -3.00 7.35 -5.62
N GLY A 131 -2.99 7.56 -4.30
CA GLY A 131 -1.78 7.84 -3.52
C GLY A 131 -1.06 6.58 -3.02
N ILE A 132 -1.78 5.47 -2.80
CA ILE A 132 -1.21 4.23 -2.27
C ILE A 132 -0.02 3.72 -3.11
N PRO A 133 -0.09 3.65 -4.46
CA PRO A 133 1.05 3.17 -5.24
C PRO A 133 2.31 4.02 -5.06
N ILE A 134 2.14 5.34 -4.95
CA ILE A 134 3.22 6.30 -4.74
C ILE A 134 3.83 6.10 -3.35
N LEU A 135 2.98 6.04 -2.31
CA LEU A 135 3.42 5.83 -0.93
C LEU A 135 4.17 4.50 -0.78
N PHE A 136 3.67 3.44 -1.42
CA PHE A 136 4.32 2.14 -1.39
C PHE A 136 5.67 2.16 -2.11
N GLY A 137 5.73 2.75 -3.32
CA GLY A 137 6.99 2.92 -4.05
C GLY A 137 8.02 3.71 -3.24
N LEU A 138 7.62 4.83 -2.64
CA LEU A 138 8.47 5.65 -1.79
C LEU A 138 8.95 4.87 -0.55
N TRP A 139 8.06 4.14 0.10
CA TRP A 139 8.40 3.30 1.24
C TRP A 139 9.42 2.21 0.88
N THR A 140 9.24 1.54 -0.27
CA THR A 140 10.23 0.56 -0.75
C THR A 140 11.57 1.19 -1.08
N ALA A 141 11.59 2.41 -1.62
CA ALA A 141 12.81 3.15 -1.90
C ALA A 141 13.55 3.58 -0.62
N PHE A 142 12.83 4.02 0.42
CA PHE A 142 13.45 4.38 1.71
C PHE A 142 13.95 3.18 2.49
N ASN A 143 13.22 2.05 2.45
CA ASN A 143 13.59 0.84 3.20
C ASN A 143 14.45 -0.11 2.34
N TRP A 144 15.13 0.42 1.34
CA TRP A 144 15.90 -0.32 0.33
C TRP A 144 16.85 -1.37 0.93
N ASN A 145 17.56 -1.01 2.00
CA ASN A 145 18.55 -1.87 2.68
C ASN A 145 17.92 -3.12 3.32
N ASP A 146 16.68 -3.03 3.81
CA ASP A 146 15.98 -4.15 4.46
C ASP A 146 15.58 -5.25 3.46
N TYR A 147 15.55 -4.90 2.17
CA TYR A 147 15.16 -5.79 1.09
C TYR A 147 16.35 -6.43 0.38
N ILE A 148 17.49 -5.74 0.27
CA ILE A 148 18.73 -6.33 -0.27
C ILE A 148 19.25 -7.46 0.63
N SER A 149 19.26 -7.25 1.95
CA SER A 149 19.86 -8.19 2.92
C SER A 149 19.18 -9.56 3.00
N LYS A 150 18.03 -9.75 2.33
CA LYS A 150 17.24 -10.98 2.33
C LYS A 150 17.16 -11.67 0.97
N SER A 151 17.82 -11.14 -0.05
CA SER A 151 17.97 -11.87 -1.30
C SER A 151 18.76 -13.15 -1.01
N PRO A 152 18.23 -14.35 -1.32
CA PRO A 152 18.96 -15.59 -1.09
C PRO A 152 20.21 -15.55 -1.95
N THR A 153 21.36 -15.36 -1.30
CA THR A 153 22.66 -15.52 -1.93
C THR A 153 22.73 -16.95 -2.43
N LYS A 154 22.64 -17.11 -3.75
CA LYS A 154 22.75 -18.40 -4.44
C LYS A 154 24.21 -18.82 -4.39
N THR A 155 24.67 -19.34 -3.26
CA THR A 155 26.06 -19.78 -3.06
C THR A 155 26.07 -20.96 -2.12
N GLU A 156 25.61 -22.12 -2.58
CA GLU A 156 25.89 -23.40 -1.90
C GLU A 156 25.69 -24.66 -2.76
N GLU A 157 25.58 -24.57 -4.09
CA GLU A 157 25.39 -25.77 -4.96
C GLU A 157 26.57 -26.13 -5.87
N THR A 158 27.69 -25.39 -5.83
CA THR A 158 28.83 -25.67 -6.75
C THR A 158 29.92 -26.56 -6.15
N GLU A 159 29.96 -26.78 -4.82
CA GLU A 159 31.09 -27.49 -4.20
C GLU A 159 30.90 -29.01 -4.02
N THR A 160 29.70 -29.56 -4.18
CA THR A 160 29.45 -31.00 -3.97
C THR A 160 29.54 -31.86 -5.22
N SER A 161 29.71 -31.29 -6.42
CA SER A 161 29.78 -32.08 -7.68
C SER A 161 31.19 -32.51 -8.09
N ILE A 162 32.25 -32.03 -7.44
CA ILE A 162 33.65 -32.26 -7.88
C ILE A 162 34.33 -33.38 -7.06
N ALA A 163 33.71 -33.85 -5.97
CA ALA A 163 34.35 -34.79 -5.04
C ALA A 163 33.79 -36.23 -5.11
N GLN A 164 33.79 -36.85 -6.30
CA GLN A 164 33.72 -38.32 -6.43
C GLN A 164 34.57 -38.77 -7.63
N PRO A 165 35.79 -39.32 -7.43
CA PRO A 165 36.55 -39.93 -8.52
C PRO A 165 35.91 -41.26 -8.94
N GLN A 166 35.85 -41.48 -10.25
CA GLN A 166 35.47 -42.76 -10.83
C GLN A 166 36.48 -43.85 -10.47
N GLU A 167 36.06 -44.84 -9.69
CA GLU A 167 36.76 -46.13 -9.64
C GLU A 167 35.77 -47.25 -9.26
N LYS A 168 35.29 -47.96 -10.29
CA LYS A 168 34.94 -49.39 -10.32
C LYS A 168 34.36 -49.72 -11.70
N LEU A 169 35.24 -49.70 -12.70
CA LEU A 169 35.09 -50.52 -13.90
C LEU A 169 36.07 -51.70 -13.73
N PHE A 170 35.55 -52.92 -13.95
CA PHE A 170 36.26 -54.21 -14.02
C PHE A 170 36.68 -54.88 -12.71
N ALA A 171 35.83 -55.80 -12.23
CA ALA A 171 36.26 -57.07 -11.66
C ALA A 171 35.13 -58.09 -11.88
N GLU A 172 35.42 -59.03 -12.79
CA GLU A 172 34.91 -60.40 -13.04
C GLU A 172 33.54 -60.83 -12.50
#